data_AF-A0A5N9CU76-F1
#
_entry.id   AF-A0A5N9CU76-F1
#
_cell.length_a   1.000
_cell.length_b   1.000
_cell.length_c   1.000
_cell.angle_alpha   90.00
_cell.angle_beta   90.00
_cell.angle_gamma   90.00
#
_symmetry.space_group_name_H-M   'P 1'
#
loop_
_entity.id
_entity.type
_entity.pdbx_description
1 polymer ?
#
loop_
_entity_poly.entity_id
_entity_poly.type
_entity_poly.pdbx_seq_one_letter_code
_entity_poly.pdbx_strand_id
1 'polypeptide(L)'
;HDFGIVAKMCDRVAVMYAGRIVEHGSVRDIFNNPSHPYTEALLSSVPKMDRDVDRLFSIEGQPPPLHDLPVGCAFADRCPVVMDKCHEEYPDSMNVSDGHIASCWRLE
;
A
#
# COMPACT_ATOMS: atom_id res chain seq x y z
N HIS A 1 -7.21 1.06 9.40
CA HIS A 1 -6.83 -0.22 10.04
C HIS A 1 -7.96 -1.23 9.95
N ASP A 2 -9.22 -0.82 10.18
CA ASP A 2 -10.39 -1.67 9.87
C ASP A 2 -10.84 -1.50 8.41
N PHE A 3 -10.46 -2.44 7.55
CA PHE A 3 -10.85 -2.44 6.14
C PHE A 3 -12.32 -2.84 5.92
N GLY A 4 -12.94 -3.56 6.86
CA GLY A 4 -14.34 -3.97 6.76
C GLY A 4 -15.31 -2.80 6.91
N ILE A 5 -14.97 -1.84 7.78
CA ILE A 5 -15.72 -0.59 7.93
C ILE A 5 -15.50 0.32 6.71
N VAL A 6 -14.25 0.50 6.29
CA VAL A 6 -13.91 1.35 5.13
C VAL A 6 -14.64 0.88 3.87
N ALA A 7 -14.67 -0.44 3.63
CA ALA A 7 -15.35 -1.03 2.47
C ALA A 7 -16.87 -0.72 2.42
N LYS A 8 -17.50 -0.45 3.57
CA LYS A 8 -18.96 -0.25 3.67
C LYS A 8 -19.38 1.22 3.76
N MET A 9 -18.50 2.09 4.26
CA MET A 9 -18.88 3.46 4.64
C MET A 9 -18.20 4.55 3.81
N CYS A 10 -17.15 4.23 3.05
CA CYS A 10 -16.38 5.23 2.33
C CYS A 10 -16.59 5.13 0.82
N ASP A 11 -16.63 6.27 0.13
CA ASP A 11 -16.61 6.33 -1.33
C ASP A 11 -15.17 6.28 -1.87
N ARG A 12 -14.25 6.91 -1.13
CA ARG A 12 -12.82 7.02 -1.46
C ARG A 12 -11.96 6.68 -0.27
N VAL A 13 -10.77 6.17 -0.53
CA VAL A 13 -9.78 5.83 0.51
C VAL A 13 -8.39 6.32 0.10
N ALA A 14 -7.63 6.78 1.10
CA ALA A 14 -6.21 7.04 1.00
C ALA A 14 -5.46 6.09 1.93
N VAL A 15 -4.50 5.37 1.39
CA VAL A 15 -3.61 4.46 2.10
C VAL A 15 -2.33 5.20 2.40
N MET A 16 -1.93 5.18 3.67
CA MET A 16 -0.74 5.88 4.14
C MET A 16 0.31 4.92 4.68
N TYR A 17 1.57 5.25 4.44
CA TYR A 17 2.72 4.58 5.05
C TYR A 17 3.78 5.61 5.43
N ALA A 18 4.32 5.50 6.64
CA ALA A 18 5.38 6.38 7.16
C ALA A 18 5.11 7.89 6.94
N GLY A 19 3.85 8.31 7.15
CA GLY A 19 3.43 9.71 7.02
C GLY A 19 3.12 10.20 5.61
N ARG A 20 3.21 9.34 4.58
CA ARG A 20 2.90 9.68 3.17
C ARG A 20 1.67 8.94 2.68
N ILE A 21 0.85 9.59 1.85
CA ILE A 21 -0.18 8.90 1.06
C ILE A 21 0.55 8.16 -0.06
N VAL A 22 0.54 6.84 0.00
CA VAL A 22 1.21 5.99 -1.00
C VAL A 22 0.28 5.59 -2.13
N GLU A 23 -1.04 5.58 -1.86
CA GLU A 23 -2.06 5.22 -2.82
C GLU A 23 -3.42 5.80 -2.41
N HIS A 24 -4.22 6.28 -3.35
CA HIS A 24 -5.59 6.70 -3.08
C HIS A 24 -6.50 6.52 -4.30
N GLY A 25 -7.77 6.28 -4.07
CA GLY A 25 -8.73 6.01 -5.14
C GLY A 25 -10.15 5.82 -4.63
N SER A 26 -11.05 5.37 -5.49
CA SER A 26 -12.34 4.85 -5.02
C SER A 26 -12.11 3.63 -4.15
N VAL A 27 -13.01 3.36 -3.20
CA VAL A 27 -12.92 2.13 -2.40
C VAL A 27 -12.92 0.88 -3.29
N ARG A 28 -13.65 0.90 -4.41
CA ARG A 28 -13.68 -0.21 -5.36
C ARG A 28 -12.33 -0.45 -6.02
N ASP A 29 -11.66 0.60 -6.47
CA ASP A 29 -10.37 0.45 -7.15
C ASP A 29 -9.29 -0.02 -6.19
N ILE A 30 -9.24 0.56 -5.00
CA ILE A 30 -8.24 0.21 -4.00
C ILE A 30 -8.39 -1.23 -3.52
N PHE A 31 -9.60 -1.72 -3.30
CA PHE A 31 -9.82 -3.08 -2.81
C PHE A 31 -9.66 -4.16 -3.89
N ASN A 32 -9.97 -3.84 -5.15
CA ASN A 32 -9.95 -4.82 -6.24
C ASN A 32 -8.68 -4.79 -7.09
N ASN A 33 -8.08 -3.61 -7.26
CA ASN A 33 -6.91 -3.38 -8.12
C ASN A 33 -5.82 -2.55 -7.39
N PRO A 34 -5.40 -2.92 -6.17
CA PRO A 34 -4.36 -2.19 -5.45
C PRO A 34 -3.07 -2.11 -6.27
N SER A 35 -2.47 -0.93 -6.34
CA SER A 35 -1.37 -0.59 -7.23
C SER A 35 -0.08 -0.21 -6.52
N HIS A 36 -0.07 -0.06 -5.20
CA HIS A 36 1.14 0.01 -4.41
C HIS A 36 1.39 -1.32 -3.67
N PRO A 37 2.63 -1.87 -3.65
CA PRO A 37 2.95 -3.16 -3.00
C PRO A 37 2.53 -3.22 -1.52
N TYR A 38 2.65 -2.10 -0.81
CA TYR A 38 2.16 -1.99 0.56
C TYR A 38 0.64 -2.18 0.68
N THR A 39 -0.15 -1.59 -0.23
CA THR A 39 -1.61 -1.73 -0.22
C THR A 39 -2.02 -3.17 -0.54
N GLU A 40 -1.36 -3.82 -1.50
CA GLU A 40 -1.54 -5.24 -1.80
C GLU A 40 -1.29 -6.10 -0.56
N ALA A 41 -0.19 -5.83 0.14
CA ALA A 41 0.22 -6.56 1.33
C ALA A 41 -0.77 -6.34 2.49
N LEU A 42 -1.27 -5.11 2.68
CA LEU A 42 -2.31 -4.80 3.67
C LEU A 42 -3.61 -5.55 3.38
N LEU A 43 -4.10 -5.52 2.14
CA LEU A 43 -5.34 -6.19 1.76
C LEU A 43 -5.23 -7.71 1.82
N SER A 44 -4.04 -8.24 1.51
CA SER A 44 -3.74 -9.69 1.67
C SER A 44 -3.75 -10.14 3.13
N SER A 45 -3.53 -9.21 4.07
CA SER A 45 -3.58 -9.48 5.51
C SER A 45 -5.01 -9.46 6.07
N VAL A 46 -6.02 -9.05 5.27
CA VAL A 46 -7.43 -9.01 5.70
C VAL A 46 -8.05 -10.40 5.57
N PRO A 47 -8.64 -10.95 6.65
CA PRO A 47 -9.30 -12.25 6.60
C PRO A 47 -10.48 -12.22 5.62
N LYS A 48 -10.52 -13.21 4.71
CA LYS A 48 -11.64 -13.39 3.79
C LYS A 48 -12.59 -14.44 4.36
N MET A 49 -13.88 -14.10 4.44
CA MET A 49 -14.90 -15.00 5.00
C MET A 49 -15.10 -16.30 4.21
N ASP A 50 -14.67 -16.34 2.94
CA ASP A 50 -14.84 -17.45 2.02
C ASP A 50 -13.62 -18.41 2.00
N ARG A 51 -12.59 -18.14 2.80
CA ARG A 51 -11.37 -18.96 2.85
C ARG A 51 -10.95 -19.22 4.28
N ASP A 52 -11.06 -20.48 4.68
CA ASP A 52 -10.31 -20.97 5.84
C ASP A 52 -8.83 -21.03 5.46
N VAL A 53 -8.03 -20.19 6.11
CA VAL A 53 -6.58 -20.19 5.99
C VAL A 53 -5.97 -20.46 7.35
N ASP A 54 -5.04 -21.42 7.42
CA ASP A 54 -4.36 -21.78 8.68
C ASP A 54 -3.56 -20.60 9.26
N ARG A 55 -3.09 -19.68 8.41
CA ARG A 55 -2.39 -18.45 8.80
C ARG A 55 -2.73 -17.30 7.85
N LEU A 56 -2.99 -16.13 8.43
CA LEU A 56 -3.12 -14.88 7.68
C LEU A 56 -1.75 -14.40 7.22
N PHE A 57 -1.70 -13.83 6.02
CA PHE A 57 -0.50 -13.15 5.53
C PHE A 57 -0.17 -11.99 6.48
N SER A 58 1.12 -11.79 6.76
CA SER A 58 1.63 -10.69 7.56
C SER A 58 2.81 -10.06 6.85
N ILE A 59 2.86 -8.73 6.86
CA ILE A 59 3.98 -7.99 6.28
C ILE A 59 5.18 -8.10 7.23
N GLU A 60 6.20 -8.84 6.82
CA GLU A 60 7.42 -9.06 7.59
C GLU A 60 8.13 -7.75 7.97
N GLY A 61 8.91 -7.81 9.05
CA GLY A 61 9.65 -6.66 9.57
C GLY A 61 8.77 -5.62 10.27
N GLN A 62 9.38 -4.48 10.60
CA GLN A 62 8.71 -3.36 11.28
C GLN A 62 8.77 -2.10 10.41
N PRO A 63 7.78 -1.19 10.48
CA PRO A 63 7.88 0.12 9.86
C PRO A 63 9.11 0.89 10.37
N PRO A 64 9.73 1.75 9.53
CA PRO A 64 10.85 2.57 9.97
C PRO A 64 10.41 3.58 11.04
N PRO A 65 11.31 3.98 11.94
CA PRO A 65 11.04 5.05 12.89
C PRO A 65 10.78 6.38 12.15
N LEU A 66 9.69 7.07 12.50
CA LEU A 66 9.32 8.32 11.81
C LEU A 66 10.31 9.48 11.99
N HIS A 67 11.21 9.40 12.98
CA HIS A 67 12.25 10.40 13.21
C HIS A 67 13.52 10.16 12.38
N ASP A 68 13.63 8.99 11.73
CA ASP A 68 14.78 8.57 10.95
C ASP A 68 14.29 7.73 9.76
N LEU A 69 13.58 8.41 8.84
CA LEU A 69 13.06 7.78 7.64
C LEU A 69 14.18 7.58 6.62
N PRO A 70 14.20 6.43 5.91
CA PRO A 70 15.20 6.19 4.88
C PRO A 70 15.03 7.17 3.72
N VAL A 71 16.11 7.34 2.96
CA VAL A 71 16.06 8.03 1.68
C VAL A 71 15.17 7.23 0.71
N GLY A 72 14.41 7.94 -0.11
CA GLY A 72 13.50 7.33 -1.07
C GLY A 72 12.22 6.74 -0.43
N CYS A 73 11.85 5.54 -0.88
CA CYS A 73 10.64 4.85 -0.45
C CYS A 73 10.81 4.19 0.92
N ALA A 74 10.06 4.67 1.93
CA ALA A 74 10.07 4.10 3.27
C ALA A 74 9.65 2.61 3.36
N PHE A 75 9.00 2.08 2.32
CA PHE A 75 8.61 0.68 2.25
C PHE A 75 9.64 -0.21 1.55
N ALA A 76 10.74 0.34 1.02
CA ALA A 76 11.71 -0.37 0.19
C ALA A 76 12.24 -1.66 0.85
N ASP A 77 12.68 -1.60 2.11
CA ASP A 77 13.23 -2.76 2.85
C ASP A 77 12.22 -3.91 3.09
N ARG A 78 10.93 -3.63 2.90
CA ARG A 78 9.82 -4.58 3.10
C ARG A 78 9.06 -4.88 1.82
N CYS A 79 9.47 -4.25 0.70
CA CYS A 79 8.79 -4.34 -0.57
C CYS A 79 9.27 -5.57 -1.35
N PRO A 80 8.37 -6.47 -1.79
CA PRO A 80 8.78 -7.66 -2.55
C PRO A 80 9.25 -7.35 -3.98
N VAL A 81 9.00 -6.13 -4.48
CA VAL A 81 9.34 -5.66 -5.84
C VAL A 81 10.22 -4.41 -5.79
N VAL A 82 11.09 -4.33 -4.78
CA VAL A 82 12.03 -3.22 -4.61
C VAL A 82 13.02 -3.14 -5.78
N MET A 83 13.44 -1.92 -6.11
CA MET A 83 14.43 -1.60 -7.14
C MET A 83 15.44 -0.61 -6.54
N ASP A 84 16.63 -0.50 -7.14
CA ASP A 84 17.69 0.39 -6.64
C ASP A 84 17.21 1.84 -6.47
N LYS A 85 16.47 2.36 -7.47
CA LYS A 85 15.86 3.71 -7.44
C LYS A 85 14.93 3.94 -6.24
N CYS A 86 14.32 2.88 -5.67
CA CYS A 86 13.49 2.99 -4.48
C CYS A 86 14.27 3.42 -3.23
N HIS A 87 15.57 3.14 -3.17
CA HIS A 87 16.44 3.55 -2.06
C HIS A 87 17.07 4.94 -2.29
N GLU A 88 17.03 5.44 -3.53
CA GLU A 88 17.66 6.69 -3.94
C GLU A 88 16.67 7.85 -3.91
N GLU A 89 15.44 7.65 -4.39
CA GLU A 89 14.44 8.72 -4.48
C GLU A 89 13.00 8.21 -4.30
N TYR A 90 12.13 9.12 -3.85
CA TYR A 90 10.71 8.82 -3.68
C TYR A 90 9.96 9.11 -4.98
N PRO A 91 9.11 8.19 -5.48
CA PRO A 91 8.39 8.37 -6.73
C PRO A 91 7.40 9.52 -6.68
N ASP A 92 7.24 10.19 -7.82
CA ASP A 92 6.10 11.06 -8.07
C ASP A 92 4.79 10.26 -8.06
N SER A 93 3.69 10.98 -7.89
CA SER A 93 2.35 10.41 -7.97
C SER A 93 1.98 10.08 -9.42
N MET A 94 1.61 8.82 -9.66
CA MET A 94 1.26 8.30 -10.99
C MET A 94 -0.23 7.96 -11.03
N ASN A 95 -0.88 8.28 -12.15
CA ASN A 95 -2.28 7.90 -12.38
C ASN A 95 -2.34 6.44 -12.84
N VAL A 96 -3.03 5.60 -12.06
CA VAL A 96 -3.31 4.20 -12.40
C VAL A 96 -4.56 4.11 -13.26
N SER A 97 -5.61 4.81 -12.85
CA SER A 97 -6.89 4.93 -13.56
C SER A 97 -7.62 6.20 -13.10
N ASP A 98 -8.87 6.42 -13.54
CA ASP A 98 -9.61 7.65 -13.22
C ASP A 98 -9.79 7.84 -11.70
N GLY A 99 -9.15 8.88 -11.15
CA GLY A 99 -9.18 9.18 -9.72
C GLY A 99 -8.37 8.23 -8.82
N HIS A 100 -7.68 7.24 -9.39
CA HIS A 100 -6.81 6.28 -8.70
C HIS A 100 -5.34 6.61 -8.95
N ILE A 101 -4.65 6.98 -7.88
CA ILE A 101 -3.26 7.47 -7.91
C ILE A 101 -2.43 6.63 -6.94
N ALA A 102 -1.21 6.29 -7.35
CA ALA A 102 -0.23 5.61 -6.52
C ALA A 102 1.16 6.23 -6.72
N SER A 103 1.96 6.26 -5.66
CA SER A 103 3.36 6.72 -5.72
C SER A 103 4.28 5.51 -5.60
N CYS A 104 4.60 4.86 -6.72
CA CYS A 104 5.43 3.66 -6.76
C CYS A 104 6.23 3.55 -8.07
N TRP A 105 7.53 3.27 -7.99
CA TRP A 105 8.38 3.10 -9.16
C TRP A 105 7.98 1.95 -10.08
N ARG A 106 7.24 0.95 -9.59
CA ARG A 106 6.79 -0.18 -10.43
C ARG A 106 5.76 0.21 -11.51
N LEU A 107 5.24 1.43 -11.44
CA LEU A 107 4.22 1.97 -12.32
C LEU A 107 4.80 2.87 -13.42
N GLU A 108 6.12 3.14 -13.36
CA GLU A 108 6.89 3.75 -14.45
C GLU A 108 7.18 2.70 -15.53
#